data_AF-A0A7C0Y7Y8-F1
#
_entry.id   AF-A0A7C0Y7Y8-F1
#
_cell.length_a   1.000
_cell.length_b   1.000
_cell.length_c   1.000
_cell.angle_alpha   90.00
_cell.angle_beta   90.00
_cell.angle_gamma   90.00
#
_symmetry.space_group_name_H-M   'P 1'
#
loop_
_entity.id
_entity.type
_entity.pdbx_description
1 polymer ?
#
loop_
_entity_poly.entity_id
_entity_poly.type
_entity_poly.pdbx_seq_one_letter_code
_entity_poly.pdbx_strand_id
1 'polypeptide(L)'
;MKVGCCGFPISQKKYFENFNLVEVQKTFYQIPEEETLIKWRKKAQKEFEFTLKAWQLITHPPSSPTYKRLKIELSDKEKKNYGFFKPTDEV
;
A
#
# COMPACT_ATOMS: atom_id res chain seq x y z
N MET A 1 -8.28 16.65 -13.67
CA MET A 1 -6.89 16.37 -13.23
C MET A 1 -6.85 16.40 -11.71
N LYS A 2 -6.29 15.38 -11.04
CA LYS A 2 -6.13 15.32 -9.57
C LYS A 2 -4.66 15.35 -9.22
N VAL A 3 -4.32 16.06 -8.15
CA VAL A 3 -2.94 16.21 -7.67
C VAL A 3 -2.89 15.77 -6.19
N GLY A 4 -1.84 15.05 -5.84
CA GLY A 4 -1.62 14.50 -4.51
C GLY A 4 -0.16 14.10 -4.32
N CYS A 5 0.11 13.38 -3.23
CA CYS A 5 1.44 12.97 -2.81
C CYS A 5 1.50 11.45 -2.61
N CYS A 6 2.71 10.90 -2.66
CA CYS A 6 2.99 9.57 -2.16
C CYS A 6 3.02 9.62 -0.62
N GLY A 7 1.94 9.16 0.01
CA GLY A 7 1.74 9.22 1.45
C GLY A 7 1.35 10.61 1.97
N PHE A 8 1.41 10.75 3.30
CA PHE A 8 1.00 11.96 4.02
C PHE A 8 2.25 12.68 4.56
N PRO A 9 2.79 13.70 3.86
CA PRO A 9 3.97 14.46 4.31
C PRO A 9 3.65 15.40 5.49
N ILE A 10 2.37 15.64 5.76
CA ILE A 10 1.83 16.42 6.87
C ILE A 10 0.79 15.57 7.62
N SER A 11 0.19 16.10 8.68
CA SER A 11 -0.86 15.37 9.39
C SER A 11 -2.02 14.99 8.46
N GLN A 12 -2.56 13.77 8.61
CA GLN A 12 -3.64 13.26 7.75
C GLN A 12 -4.84 14.21 7.70
N LYS A 13 -5.20 14.83 8.84
CA LYS A 13 -6.28 15.81 8.90
C LYS A 13 -6.03 16.98 7.95
N LYS A 14 -4.88 17.66 8.07
CA LYS A 14 -4.51 18.76 7.18
C LYS A 14 -4.42 18.31 5.73
N TYR A 15 -3.94 17.09 5.49
CA TYR A 15 -3.86 16.55 4.15
C TYR A 15 -5.23 16.43 3.47
N PHE A 16 -6.21 15.85 4.16
CA PHE A 16 -7.59 15.72 3.66
C PHE A 16 -8.31 17.07 3.48
N GLU A 17 -7.83 18.13 4.12
CA GLU A 17 -8.34 19.51 3.93
C GLU A 17 -7.74 20.20 2.70
N ASN A 18 -6.56 19.77 2.22
CA ASN A 18 -5.80 20.46 1.16
C ASN A 18 -5.74 19.70 -0.17
N PHE A 19 -5.92 18.38 -0.16
CA PHE A 19 -5.85 17.53 -1.35
C PHE A 19 -7.08 16.62 -1.45
N ASN A 20 -7.35 16.14 -2.66
CA ASN A 20 -8.46 15.23 -2.95
C ASN A 20 -7.98 13.82 -3.36
N LEU A 21 -6.68 13.55 -3.28
CA LEU A 21 -6.07 12.30 -3.68
C LEU A 21 -4.80 12.04 -2.85
N VAL A 22 -4.58 10.79 -2.45
CA VAL A 22 -3.28 10.32 -1.93
C VAL A 22 -2.93 8.96 -2.51
N GLU A 23 -1.65 8.75 -2.82
CA GLU A 23 -1.12 7.43 -3.08
C GLU A 23 -0.66 6.78 -1.77
N VAL A 24 -1.32 5.68 -1.39
CA VAL A 24 -1.05 4.95 -0.17
C VAL A 24 0.20 4.10 -0.35
N GLN A 25 1.28 4.49 0.35
CA GLN A 25 2.52 3.73 0.34
C GLN A 25 2.52 2.54 1.31
N LYS A 26 1.65 2.54 2.34
CA LYS A 26 1.66 1.47 3.36
C LYS A 26 1.37 0.09 2.76
N THR A 27 0.40 0.00 1.84
CA THR A 27 0.01 -1.24 1.16
C THR A 27 1.15 -1.89 0.39
N PHE A 28 2.13 -1.11 -0.09
CA PHE A 28 3.33 -1.66 -0.73
C PHE A 28 4.12 -2.56 0.22
N TYR A 29 4.31 -2.15 1.47
CA TYR A 29 5.11 -2.92 2.43
C TYR A 29 4.29 -3.97 3.15
N GLN A 30 3.11 -3.58 3.65
CA GLN A 30 2.23 -4.40 4.45
C GLN A 30 0.79 -3.94 4.23
N ILE A 31 -0.12 -4.88 3.99
CA ILE A 31 -1.55 -4.59 3.94
C ILE A 31 -2.00 -4.06 5.31
N PRO A 32 -2.53 -2.83 5.42
CA PRO A 32 -3.05 -2.31 6.67
C PRO A 32 -4.25 -3.12 7.14
N GLU A 33 -4.48 -3.13 8.45
CA GLU A 33 -5.72 -3.66 9.01
C GLU A 33 -6.94 -2.93 8.46
N GLU A 34 -8.02 -3.67 8.25
CA GLU A 34 -9.27 -3.13 7.71
C GLU A 34 -9.78 -1.94 8.54
N GLU A 35 -9.70 -2.01 9.87
CA GLU A 35 -10.12 -0.92 10.76
C GLU A 35 -9.34 0.38 10.48
N THR A 36 -8.06 0.27 10.12
CA THR A 36 -7.25 1.43 9.72
C THR A 36 -7.77 2.05 8.43
N LEU A 37 -8.13 1.23 7.44
CA LEU A 37 -8.68 1.69 6.16
C LEU A 37 -10.05 2.36 6.37
N ILE A 38 -10.91 1.76 7.20
CA ILE A 38 -12.21 2.34 7.58
C ILE A 38 -12.02 3.69 8.26
N LYS A 39 -11.07 3.81 9.21
CA LYS A 39 -10.74 5.07 9.88
C LYS A 39 -10.25 6.13 8.90
N TRP A 40 -9.41 5.79 7.91
CA TRP A 40 -9.00 6.74 6.89
C TRP A 40 -10.18 7.20 6.04
N ARG A 41 -11.03 6.28 5.58
CA ARG A 41 -12.20 6.60 4.76
C ARG A 41 -13.18 7.50 5.50
N LYS A 42 -13.43 7.26 6.80
CA LYS A 42 -14.29 8.11 7.65
C LYS A 42 -13.75 9.52 7.87
N LYS A 43 -12.42 9.69 7.88
CA LYS A 43 -11.77 11.00 8.07
C LYS A 43 -11.66 11.82 6.79
N ALA A 44 -11.63 11.15 5.64
CA ALA A 44 -11.55 11.80 4.35
C ALA A 44 -12.91 12.32 3.89
N GLN A 45 -12.90 13.32 3.02
CA GLN A 45 -14.11 13.81 2.37
C GLN A 45 -14.69 12.72 1.43
N LYS A 46 -16.00 12.78 1.15
CA LYS A 46 -16.69 11.76 0.32
C LYS A 46 -16.03 11.55 -1.05
N GLU A 47 -15.59 12.62 -1.69
CA GLU A 47 -14.98 12.60 -3.03
C GLU A 47 -13.46 12.37 -3.02
N PHE A 48 -12.86 12.21 -1.83
CA PHE A 48 -11.44 11.97 -1.70
C PHE A 48 -11.09 10.57 -2.21
N GLU A 49 -10.05 10.48 -3.04
CA GLU A 49 -9.57 9.24 -3.62
C GLU A 49 -8.30 8.71 -2.96
N PHE A 50 -8.20 7.39 -2.92
CA PHE A 50 -6.99 6.69 -2.51
C PHE A 50 -6.52 5.86 -3.69
N THR A 51 -5.31 6.11 -4.17
CA THR A 51 -4.61 5.18 -5.06
C THR A 51 -3.72 4.29 -4.21
N LEU A 52 -3.57 3.03 -4.60
CA LEU A 52 -2.78 2.06 -3.86
C LEU A 52 -1.53 1.72 -4.66
N LYS A 53 -0.39 1.70 -3.98
CA LYS A 53 0.73 0.90 -4.49
C LYS A 53 0.36 -0.58 -4.30
N ALA A 54 0.46 -1.34 -5.38
CA ALA A 54 0.35 -2.79 -5.33
C ALA A 54 1.32 -3.35 -4.29
N TRP A 55 0.92 -4.43 -3.61
CA TRP A 55 1.75 -5.03 -2.58
C TRP A 55 3.10 -5.48 -3.15
N GLN A 56 4.18 -5.35 -2.38
CA GLN A 56 5.52 -5.70 -2.86
C GLN A 56 5.64 -7.16 -3.28
N LEU A 57 4.84 -8.07 -2.69
CA LEU A 57 4.81 -9.49 -3.04
C LEU A 57 4.29 -9.73 -4.47
N ILE A 58 3.42 -8.84 -4.97
CA ILE A 58 2.94 -8.88 -6.35
C ILE A 58 4.04 -8.40 -7.32
N THR A 59 4.77 -7.35 -6.93
CA THR A 59 5.60 -6.59 -7.86
C THR A 59 7.08 -6.93 -7.83
N HIS A 60 7.64 -7.29 -6.66
CA HIS A 60 9.07 -7.46 -6.44
C HIS A 60 9.41 -8.90 -6.01
N PRO A 61 10.56 -9.44 -6.45
CA PRO A 61 11.01 -10.75 -5.99
C PRO A 61 11.50 -10.68 -4.52
N PRO A 62 11.57 -11.82 -3.80
CA PRO A 62 12.08 -11.86 -2.43
C PRO A 62 13.52 -11.40 -2.21
N SER A 63 14.32 -11.33 -3.28
CA SER A 63 15.67 -10.74 -3.24
C SER A 63 15.65 -9.21 -3.10
N SER A 64 14.49 -8.56 -3.29
CA SER A 64 14.35 -7.12 -3.12
C SER A 64 14.62 -6.70 -1.67
N PRO A 65 15.37 -5.60 -1.43
CA PRO A 65 15.64 -5.11 -0.08
C PRO A 65 14.37 -4.70 0.68
N THR A 66 13.26 -4.46 -0.01
CA THR A 66 11.97 -4.08 0.58
C THR A 66 11.36 -5.18 1.44
N TYR A 67 11.70 -6.45 1.17
CA TYR A 67 11.21 -7.61 1.93
C TYR A 67 11.68 -7.58 3.40
N LYS A 68 12.77 -6.87 3.71
CA LYS A 68 13.21 -6.63 5.11
C LYS A 68 12.15 -5.91 5.97
N ARG A 69 11.17 -5.26 5.33
CA ARG A 69 10.07 -4.54 6.00
C ARG A 69 8.77 -5.33 6.07
N LEU A 70 8.75 -6.53 5.48
CA LEU A 70 7.59 -7.41 5.52
C LEU A 70 7.44 -7.98 6.94
N LYS A 71 6.21 -8.01 7.46
CA LYS A 71 5.94 -8.52 8.81
C LYS A 71 5.56 -10.00 8.86
N ILE A 72 5.31 -10.61 7.70
CA ILE A 72 4.99 -12.02 7.58
C ILE A 72 6.25 -12.81 7.23
N GLU A 73 6.37 -14.00 7.78
CA GLU A 73 7.40 -14.96 7.40
C GLU A 73 6.91 -15.76 6.20
N LEU A 74 7.80 -15.97 5.22
CA LEU A 74 7.52 -16.73 4.01
C LEU A 74 8.47 -17.93 3.96
N SER A 75 7.94 -19.11 3.67
CA SER A 75 8.74 -20.29 3.39
C SER A 75 9.55 -20.12 2.09
N ASP A 76 10.63 -20.89 1.95
CA ASP A 76 11.43 -20.86 0.73
C ASP A 76 10.68 -21.40 -0.50
N LYS A 77 9.60 -22.16 -0.29
CA LYS A 77 8.71 -22.60 -1.36
C LYS A 77 7.86 -21.44 -1.87
N GLU A 78 7.19 -20.72 -0.99
CA GLU A 78 6.32 -19.58 -1.32
C GLU A 78 7.11 -18.43 -1.98
N LYS A 79 8.34 -18.16 -1.49
CA LYS A 79 9.24 -17.14 -2.06
C LYS A 79 9.39 -17.26 -3.59
N LYS A 80 9.37 -18.47 -4.15
CA LYS A 80 9.55 -18.67 -5.60
C LYS A 80 8.37 -18.17 -6.42
N ASN A 81 7.19 -18.03 -5.82
CA ASN A 81 5.94 -17.67 -6.50
C ASN A 81 5.72 -16.15 -6.57
N TYR A 82 6.35 -15.37 -5.69
CA TYR A 82 6.18 -13.92 -5.64
C TYR A 82 6.95 -13.13 -6.72
N GLY A 83 6.49 -11.90 -6.93
CA GLY A 83 7.09 -10.84 -7.73
C GLY A 83 6.69 -10.85 -9.20
N PHE A 84 6.98 -9.75 -9.89
CA PHE A 84 6.83 -9.60 -11.34
C PHE A 84 5.44 -9.92 -11.91
N PHE A 85 4.37 -9.74 -11.13
CA PHE A 85 3.00 -10.08 -11.54
C PHE A 85 2.89 -11.51 -12.08
N LYS A 86 3.62 -12.45 -11.46
CA LYS A 86 3.56 -13.87 -11.83
C LYS A 86 2.13 -14.39 -11.71
N PRO A 87 1.67 -15.26 -12.63
CA PRO A 87 0.35 -15.86 -12.57
C PRO A 87 0.36 -17.07 -11.61
N THR A 88 0.51 -16.81 -10.31
CA THR A 88 0.47 -17.81 -9.23
C THR A 88 -0.59 -17.41 -8.21
N ASP A 89 -1.08 -18.35 -7.40
CA ASP A 89 -2.13 -18.04 -6.41
C ASP A 89 -1.71 -16.98 -5.37
N GLU A 90 -0.41 -16.82 -5.14
CA GLU A 90 0.13 -15.85 -4.18
C GLU A 90 0.24 -14.40 -4.70
N VAL A 91 0.04 -14.17 -6.01
CA VAL A 91 0.21 -12.86 -6.69
C VAL A 91 -1.08 -12.43 -7.37
#